data_AF-A0A948XHY1-F1
#
_entry.id   AF-A0A948XHY1-F1
#
_cell.length_a   1.000
_cell.length_b   1.000
_cell.length_c   1.000
_cell.angle_alpha   90.00
_cell.angle_beta   90.00
_cell.angle_gamma   90.00
#
_symmetry.space_group_name_H-M   'P 1'
#
loop_
_entity.id
_entity.type
_entity.pdbx_description
1 polymer ?
#
loop_
_entity_poly.entity_id
_entity_poly.type
_entity_poly.pdbx_seq_one_letter_code
_entity_poly.pdbx_strand_id
1 'polypeptide(L)'
;MNYPNEWTQKEFLQHKAKLEKEGIAVILIDTILSPIEKANTTTYNPFELKNYPKGSVFVFYCDSGKATLDRLKEYKEKFPEYHCISLKGGRGYWRKNMMLMDEDAL
;
A
#
# COMPACT_ATOMS: atom_id res chain seq x y z
N MET A 1 10.64 4.32 11.06
CA MET A 1 11.16 4.51 9.69
C MET A 1 10.45 5.70 9.05
N ASN A 2 11.13 6.46 8.19
CA ASN A 2 10.50 7.51 7.40
C ASN A 2 10.40 7.03 5.95
N TYR A 3 9.18 6.64 5.53
CA TYR A 3 8.94 6.19 4.15
C TYR A 3 8.63 7.39 3.25
N PRO A 4 8.90 7.31 1.94
CA PRO A 4 8.36 8.27 1.00
C PRO A 4 6.83 8.28 1.05
N ASN A 5 6.22 9.37 0.59
CA ASN A 5 4.77 9.47 0.49
C ASN A 5 4.15 8.52 -0.53
N GLU A 6 4.95 8.03 -1.48
CA GLU A 6 4.50 7.17 -2.55
C GLU A 6 5.42 5.97 -2.75
N TRP A 7 4.83 4.85 -3.15
CA TRP A 7 5.53 3.69 -3.72
C TRP A 7 4.99 3.35 -5.09
N THR A 8 5.87 2.99 -6.00
CA THR A 8 5.54 2.26 -7.23
C THR A 8 5.09 0.83 -6.92
N GLN A 9 4.51 0.13 -7.91
CA GLN A 9 4.23 -1.30 -7.77
C GLN A 9 5.48 -2.11 -7.39
N LYS A 10 6.64 -1.80 -8.00
CA LYS A 10 7.89 -2.52 -7.71
C LYS A 10 8.28 -2.34 -6.25
N GLU A 11 8.33 -1.10 -5.77
CA GLU A 11 8.66 -0.80 -4.37
C GLU A 11 7.66 -1.43 -3.40
N PHE A 12 6.35 -1.42 -3.72
CA PHE A 12 5.34 -2.11 -2.91
C PHE A 12 5.65 -3.61 -2.79
N LEU A 13 5.93 -4.29 -3.90
CA LEU A 13 6.22 -5.72 -3.89
C LEU A 13 7.51 -6.04 -3.13
N GLN A 14 8.57 -5.26 -3.34
CA GLN A 14 9.86 -5.42 -2.65
C GLN A 14 9.73 -5.19 -1.14
N HIS A 15 9.13 -4.07 -0.75
CA HIS A 15 8.95 -3.73 0.66
C HIS A 15 8.00 -4.69 1.35
N LYS A 16 6.91 -5.13 0.70
CA LYS A 16 6.02 -6.16 1.25
C LYS A 16 6.78 -7.44 1.56
N ALA A 17 7.54 -7.96 0.60
CA ALA A 17 8.32 -9.18 0.80
C ALA A 17 9.36 -9.07 1.94
N LYS A 18 10.00 -7.91 2.08
CA LYS A 18 10.99 -7.66 3.13
C LYS A 18 10.33 -7.47 4.51
N LEU A 19 9.37 -6.56 4.60
CA LEU A 19 8.74 -6.17 5.86
C LEU A 19 7.91 -7.31 6.47
N GLU A 20 7.28 -8.14 5.64
CA GLU A 20 6.54 -9.30 6.14
C GLU A 20 7.47 -10.36 6.76
N LYS A 21 8.70 -10.52 6.28
CA LYS A 21 9.73 -11.36 6.94
C LYS A 21 10.14 -10.81 8.30
N GLU A 22 10.05 -9.49 8.47
CA GLU A 22 10.31 -8.79 9.74
C GLU A 22 9.07 -8.75 10.66
N GLY A 23 7.95 -9.37 10.26
CA GLY A 23 6.71 -9.39 11.03
C GLY A 23 5.87 -8.11 10.92
N ILE A 24 6.18 -7.22 9.98
CA ILE A 24 5.45 -5.99 9.72
C ILE A 24 4.46 -6.22 8.58
N ALA A 25 3.16 -6.06 8.83
CA ALA A 25 2.15 -6.26 7.81
C ALA A 25 2.15 -5.10 6.79
N VAL A 26 2.05 -5.46 5.50
CA VAL A 26 1.95 -4.48 4.39
C VAL A 26 0.66 -4.72 3.58
N ILE A 27 -0.26 -3.78 3.64
CA ILE A 27 -1.64 -3.90 3.13
C ILE A 27 -1.84 -2.95 1.96
N LEU A 28 -2.33 -3.48 0.83
CA LEU A 28 -2.76 -2.70 -0.32
C LEU A 28 -4.26 -2.39 -0.23
N ILE A 29 -4.61 -1.12 -0.14
CA ILE A 29 -5.96 -0.67 0.26
C ILE A 29 -6.70 -0.04 -0.91
N ASP A 30 -7.82 -0.65 -1.28
CA ASP A 30 -8.75 -0.18 -2.30
C ASP A 30 -9.66 0.93 -1.77
N THR A 31 -9.50 2.15 -2.27
CA THR A 31 -10.35 3.29 -1.91
C THR A 31 -11.48 3.56 -2.91
N ILE A 32 -11.64 2.74 -3.95
CA ILE A 32 -12.57 2.96 -5.08
C ILE A 32 -13.57 1.82 -5.30
N LEU A 33 -13.55 0.77 -4.46
CA LEU A 33 -14.41 -0.42 -4.58
C LEU A 33 -14.27 -1.12 -5.94
N SER A 34 -13.05 -1.10 -6.49
CA SER A 34 -12.70 -1.71 -7.76
C SER A 34 -11.34 -2.38 -7.62
N PRO A 35 -11.30 -3.61 -7.05
CA PRO A 35 -10.06 -4.28 -6.71
C PRO A 35 -9.13 -4.45 -7.92
N ILE A 36 -7.83 -4.29 -7.71
CA ILE A 36 -6.82 -4.56 -8.73
C ILE A 36 -6.79 -6.07 -9.00
N GLU A 37 -7.00 -6.45 -10.26
CA GLU A 37 -6.95 -7.85 -10.68
C GLU A 37 -5.59 -8.48 -10.40
N LYS A 38 -5.60 -9.69 -9.83
CA LYS A 38 -4.42 -10.46 -9.37
C LYS A 38 -3.57 -9.77 -8.29
N ALA A 39 -4.09 -8.75 -7.60
CA ALA A 39 -3.47 -8.21 -6.40
C ALA A 39 -4.32 -8.56 -5.18
N ASN A 40 -3.65 -8.89 -4.06
CA ASN A 40 -4.36 -9.05 -2.78
C ASN A 40 -4.64 -7.65 -2.21
N THR A 41 -5.91 -7.24 -2.23
CA THR A 41 -6.33 -5.90 -1.80
C THR A 41 -7.38 -5.99 -0.70
N THR A 42 -7.39 -4.98 0.17
CA THR A 42 -8.39 -4.82 1.23
C THR A 42 -9.19 -3.55 0.96
N THR A 43 -10.52 -3.62 1.05
CA THR A 43 -11.37 -2.44 0.91
C THR A 43 -11.10 -1.44 2.04
N TYR A 44 -11.07 -0.15 1.70
CA TYR A 44 -10.95 0.93 2.69
C TYR A 44 -12.12 0.91 3.67
N ASN A 45 -11.86 0.43 4.88
CA ASN A 45 -12.78 0.50 6.00
C ASN A 45 -11.97 0.90 7.26
N PRO A 46 -12.09 2.13 7.77
CA PRO A 46 -11.30 2.60 8.90
C PRO A 46 -11.45 1.80 10.19
N PHE A 47 -12.60 1.15 10.40
CA PHE A 47 -12.81 0.31 11.59
C PHE A 47 -12.04 -0.99 11.48
N GLU A 48 -12.14 -1.68 10.34
CA GLU A 48 -11.40 -2.92 10.09
C GLU A 48 -9.89 -2.68 10.00
N LEU A 49 -9.48 -1.58 9.39
CA LEU A 49 -8.05 -1.26 9.26
C LEU A 49 -7.37 -1.06 10.62
N LYS A 50 -8.11 -0.65 11.67
CA LYS A 50 -7.57 -0.52 13.03
C LYS A 50 -7.32 -1.86 13.73
N ASN A 51 -7.79 -2.98 13.16
CA ASN A 51 -7.56 -4.32 13.67
C ASN A 51 -6.19 -4.89 13.26
N TYR A 52 -5.48 -4.24 12.32
CA TYR A 52 -4.11 -4.63 11.96
C TYR A 52 -3.11 -4.28 13.07
N PRO A 53 -1.97 -4.99 13.16
CA PRO A 53 -0.92 -4.65 14.12
C PRO A 53 -0.44 -3.20 13.97
N LYS A 54 -0.18 -2.51 15.08
CA LYS A 54 0.44 -1.18 15.06
C LYS A 54 1.79 -1.23 14.35
N GLY A 55 2.13 -0.17 13.63
CA GLY A 55 3.32 -0.11 12.77
C GLY A 55 3.14 -0.76 11.41
N SER A 56 1.97 -1.36 11.10
CA SER A 56 1.69 -1.85 9.75
C SER A 56 1.77 -0.74 8.71
N VAL A 57 2.08 -1.11 7.47
CA VAL A 57 2.15 -0.20 6.33
C VAL A 57 0.89 -0.32 5.48
N PHE A 58 0.18 0.79 5.36
CA PHE A 58 -1.01 0.96 4.56
C PHE A 58 -0.66 1.69 3.27
N VAL A 59 -0.84 0.98 2.15
CA VAL A 59 -0.59 1.49 0.80
C VAL A 59 -1.94 1.70 0.11
N PHE A 60 -2.41 2.95 0.07
CA PHE A 60 -3.71 3.31 -0.47
C PHE A 60 -3.62 3.50 -1.99
N TYR A 61 -4.60 2.98 -2.73
CA TYR A 61 -4.71 3.26 -4.16
C TYR A 61 -6.12 3.69 -4.56
N CYS A 62 -6.17 4.54 -5.60
CA CYS A 62 -7.34 4.80 -6.42
C CYS A 62 -6.99 4.48 -7.89
N ASP A 63 -7.77 4.97 -8.86
CA ASP A 63 -7.50 4.69 -10.28
C ASP A 63 -6.15 5.22 -10.77
N SER A 64 -5.76 6.43 -10.37
CA SER A 64 -4.55 7.12 -10.86
C SER A 64 -3.50 7.42 -9.79
N GLY A 65 -3.80 7.15 -8.51
CA GLY A 65 -2.97 7.50 -7.36
C GLY A 65 -3.05 8.98 -6.92
N LYS A 66 -3.59 9.87 -7.76
CA LYS A 66 -3.69 11.32 -7.45
C LYS A 66 -4.51 11.59 -6.19
N ALA A 67 -5.72 11.04 -6.10
CA ALA A 67 -6.61 11.28 -4.97
C ALA A 67 -6.06 10.71 -3.65
N THR A 68 -5.35 9.57 -3.70
CA THR A 68 -4.73 8.98 -2.51
C THR A 68 -3.49 9.75 -2.04
N LEU A 69 -2.75 10.36 -2.98
CA LEU A 69 -1.64 11.25 -2.65
C LEU A 69 -2.13 12.58 -2.05
N ASP A 70 -3.10 13.23 -2.69
CA ASP A 70 -3.66 14.52 -2.24
C ASP A 70 -4.22 14.41 -0.82
N ARG A 71 -4.83 13.27 -0.48
CA ARG A 71 -5.44 12.99 0.83
C ARG A 71 -4.52 12.29 1.81
N LEU A 72 -3.25 12.08 1.48
CA LEU A 72 -2.34 11.29 2.29
C LEU A 72 -2.20 11.84 3.71
N LYS A 73 -2.26 13.17 3.87
CA LYS A 73 -2.24 13.83 5.18
C LYS A 73 -3.43 13.39 6.05
N GLU A 74 -4.64 13.33 5.49
CA GLU A 74 -5.84 12.84 6.19
C GLU A 74 -5.68 11.39 6.65
N TYR A 75 -5.07 10.54 5.81
CA TYR A 75 -4.80 9.14 6.19
C TYR A 75 -3.79 9.06 7.34
N LYS A 76 -2.70 9.83 7.31
CA LYS A 76 -1.72 9.89 8.40
C LYS A 76 -2.33 10.39 9.71
N GLU A 77 -3.22 11.39 9.66
CA GLU A 77 -3.96 11.87 10.83
C GLU A 77 -4.95 10.83 11.36
N LYS A 78 -5.61 10.07 10.48
CA LYS A 78 -6.58 9.03 10.85
C LYS A 78 -5.92 7.75 11.40
N PHE A 79 -4.71 7.43 10.93
CA PHE A 79 -3.96 6.24 11.29
C PHE A 79 -2.55 6.59 11.81
N PRO A 80 -2.44 7.34 12.91
CA PRO A 80 -1.15 7.85 13.41
C PRO A 80 -0.21 6.75 13.91
N GLU A 81 -0.74 5.58 14.26
CA GLU A 81 0.03 4.40 14.70
C GLU A 81 0.48 3.51 13.54
N TYR A 82 0.23 3.93 12.29
CA TYR A 82 0.50 3.17 11.07
C TYR A 82 1.28 4.01 10.07
N HIS A 83 1.94 3.36 9.12
CA HIS A 83 2.59 4.05 8.02
C HIS A 83 1.62 4.17 6.85
N CYS A 84 1.35 5.40 6.39
CA CYS A 84 0.45 5.65 5.27
C CYS A 84 1.24 6.07 4.03
N ILE A 85 0.99 5.39 2.92
CA ILE A 85 1.67 5.56 1.63
C ILE A 85 0.63 5.53 0.50
N SER A 86 0.83 6.33 -0.55
CA SER A 86 0.00 6.26 -1.77
C SER A 86 0.67 5.36 -2.82
N LEU A 87 -0.11 4.53 -3.52
CA LEU A 87 0.38 3.77 -4.67
C LEU A 87 0.51 4.71 -5.88
N LYS A 88 1.74 4.97 -6.31
CA LYS A 88 2.05 5.82 -7.45
C LYS A 88 1.42 5.28 -8.74
N GLY A 89 0.63 6.12 -9.42
CA GLY A 89 -0.09 5.75 -10.63
C GLY A 89 -1.36 4.92 -10.39
N GLY A 90 -1.64 4.51 -9.15
CA GLY A 90 -2.84 3.78 -8.77
C GLY A 90 -3.03 2.46 -9.53
N ARG A 91 -4.30 2.04 -9.63
CA ARG A 91 -4.71 0.84 -10.36
C ARG A 91 -4.32 0.88 -11.83
N GLY A 92 -4.37 2.05 -12.48
CA GLY A 92 -4.09 2.21 -13.91
C GLY A 92 -2.66 1.88 -14.32
N TYR A 93 -1.71 1.97 -13.37
CA TYR A 93 -0.30 1.64 -13.62
C TYR A 93 0.06 0.20 -13.24
N TRP A 94 -0.87 -0.56 -12.66
CA TRP A 94 -0.59 -1.91 -12.19
C TRP A 94 -0.41 -2.91 -13.34
N ARG A 95 0.71 -3.64 -13.29
CA ARG A 95 1.03 -4.74 -14.21
C ARG A 95 0.70 -6.07 -13.53
N LYS A 96 -0.36 -6.73 -13.99
CA LYS A 96 -0.93 -7.96 -13.39
C LYS A 96 0.05 -9.14 -13.25
N ASN A 97 1.08 -9.20 -14.09
CA ASN A 97 2.05 -10.29 -14.12
C ASN A 97 3.48 -9.80 -13.81
N MET A 98 3.63 -8.69 -13.08
CA MET A 98 4.96 -8.26 -12.62
C MET A 98 5.49 -9.30 -11.62
N MET A 99 6.71 -9.75 -11.86
CA MET A 99 7.46 -10.61 -10.95
C MET A 99 8.70 -9.84 -10.49
N LEU A 100 9.06 -10.00 -9.22
CA LEU A 100 10.37 -9.57 -8.72
C LEU A 100 11.41 -10.58 -9.20
N MET A 101 12.58 -10.10 -9.62
CA MET A 101 13.74 -10.98 -9.85
C MET A 101 14.40 -11.30 -8.50
N ASP A 102 15.20 -12.36 -8.42
CA ASP A 102 15.86 -12.75 -7.16
C ASP A 102 16.75 -11.63 -6.58
N GLU A 103 17.36 -10.82 -7.46
CA GLU A 103 18.14 -9.64 -7.07
C GLU A 103 17.29 -8.52 -6.43
N ASP A 104 15.98 -8.48 -6.71
CA ASP A 104 15.06 -7.49 -6.18
C ASP A 104 14.51 -7.86 -4.79
N ALA A 105 14.75 -9.09 -4.31
CA ALA A 105 14.21 -9.65 -3.06
C ALA A 105 15.22 -9.69 -1.90
N LEU A 106 16.44 -9.17 -2.13
CA LEU A 106 17.56 -9.03 -1.19
C LEU A 106 17.56 -7.63 -0.53
#